data_AF-A0A0F4LPQ8-F1
#
_entry.id   AF-A0A0F4LPQ8-F1
#
_cell.length_a   1.000
_cell.length_b   1.000
_cell.length_c   1.000
_cell.angle_alpha   90.00
_cell.angle_beta   90.00
_cell.angle_gamma   90.00
#
_symmetry.space_group_name_H-M   'P 1'
#
loop_
_entity.id
_entity.type
_entity.pdbx_description
1 polymer ?
#
loop_
_entity_poly.entity_id
_entity_poly.type
_entity_poly.pdbx_seq_one_letter_code
_entity_poly.pdbx_strand_id
1 'polypeptide(L)' 'MNDIPEDKSIELSTDYQNHSINMTFSDNLTDDSERGYILSAAFFSYCAAQGLSKEEVSDMVSTYYDEFLNNEE' A
#
# COMPACT_ATOMS: atom_id res chain seq x y z
N MET A 1 21.89 24.50 2.73
CA MET A 1 20.50 24.65 2.24
C MET A 1 19.73 23.49 2.82
N ASN A 2 18.69 23.75 3.61
CA ASN A 2 17.74 22.71 3.97
C ASN A 2 16.77 22.61 2.79
N ASP A 3 17.17 21.87 1.75
CA ASP A 3 16.24 21.56 0.67
C ASP A 3 15.14 20.69 1.27
N ILE A 4 13.92 21.22 1.23
CA ILE A 4 12.73 20.44 1.55
C ILE A 4 12.69 19.33 0.49
N PRO A 5 12.59 18.05 0.89
CA PRO A 5 12.44 16.97 -0.07
C PRO A 5 11.25 17.24 -0.97
N GLU A 6 11.39 16.97 -2.27
CA GLU A 6 10.28 17.06 -3.20
C GLU A 6 9.17 16.07 -2.79
N ASP A 7 7.92 16.49 -2.97
CA ASP A 7 6.77 15.65 -2.69
C ASP A 7 6.79 14.39 -3.57
N LYS A 8 6.37 13.27 -2.97
CA LYS A 8 6.27 11.97 -3.63
C LYS A 8 4.83 11.51 -3.61
N SER A 9 4.40 10.82 -4.66
CA SER A 9 3.01 10.35 -4.78
C SER A 9 2.94 8.91 -5.24
N ILE A 10 1.91 8.22 -4.76
CA ILE A 10 1.48 6.92 -5.25
C ILE A 10 0.01 7.04 -5.62
N GLU A 11 -0.34 6.75 -6.87
CA GLU A 11 -1.73 6.69 -7.33
C GLU A 11 -2.16 5.23 -7.43
N LEU A 12 -3.29 4.92 -6.80
CA LEU A 12 -3.91 3.59 -6.83
C LEU A 12 -5.14 3.62 -7.72
N SER A 13 -5.27 2.64 -8.61
CA SER A 13 -6.48 2.44 -9.43
C SER A 13 -6.89 0.99 -9.46
N THR A 14 -8.19 0.74 -9.53
CA THR A 14 -8.76 -0.61 -9.64
C THR A 14 -9.15 -0.88 -11.08
N ASP A 15 -8.66 -1.98 -11.65
CA ASP A 15 -9.14 -2.52 -12.90
C ASP A 15 -10.00 -3.75 -12.61
N TYR A 16 -11.31 -3.53 -12.52
CA TYR A 16 -12.26 -4.61 -12.26
C TYR A 16 -12.41 -5.60 -13.42
N GLN A 17 -12.01 -5.24 -14.65
CA GLN A 17 -12.06 -6.18 -15.77
C GLN A 17 -10.95 -7.22 -15.65
N ASN A 18 -9.76 -6.77 -15.22
CA ASN A 18 -8.59 -7.63 -15.03
C ASN A 18 -8.42 -8.09 -13.58
N HIS A 19 -9.38 -7.77 -12.69
CA HIS A 19 -9.35 -8.06 -11.26
C HIS A 19 -8.03 -7.62 -10.59
N SER A 20 -7.50 -6.46 -10.97
CA SER A 20 -6.20 -5.98 -10.49
C SER A 20 -6.29 -4.63 -9.79
N ILE A 21 -5.30 -4.38 -8.93
CA ILE A 21 -5.00 -3.04 -8.41
C ILE A 21 -3.71 -2.60 -9.08
N ASN A 22 -3.75 -1.47 -9.77
CA ASN A 22 -2.59 -0.88 -10.43
C ASN A 22 -2.05 0.28 -9.60
N MET A 23 -0.73 0.47 -9.66
CA MET A 23 -0.03 1.53 -8.94
C MET A 23 0.84 2.34 -9.90
N THR A 24 0.76 3.67 -9.81
CA THR A 24 1.68 4.59 -10.49
C THR A 24 2.45 5.40 -9.45
N PHE A 25 3.77 5.51 -9.62
CA PHE A 25 4.66 6.24 -8.71
C PHE A 25 5.10 7.55 -9.36
N SER A 26 5.33 8.59 -8.55
CA SER A 26 6.00 9.81 -9.02
C SER A 26 7.43 9.50 -9.49
N ASP A 27 7.93 10.28 -10.44
CA ASP A 27 9.24 10.08 -11.08
C ASP A 27 10.40 10.06 -10.07
N ASN A 28 10.26 10.77 -8.96
CA ASN A 28 11.25 10.88 -7.88
C ASN A 28 11.11 9.79 -6.79
N LEU A 29 10.18 8.85 -6.93
CA LEU A 29 9.97 7.71 -6.03
C LEU A 29 10.43 6.41 -6.72
N THR A 30 11.75 6.23 -6.81
CA THR A 30 12.37 5.11 -7.53
C THR A 30 12.85 3.98 -6.64
N ASP A 31 13.04 4.23 -5.33
CA ASP A 31 13.48 3.21 -4.38
C ASP A 31 12.31 2.35 -3.91
N ASP A 32 12.43 1.04 -4.09
CA ASP A 32 11.41 0.06 -3.69
C ASP A 32 11.23 -0.01 -2.17
N SER A 33 12.30 0.23 -1.41
CA SER A 33 12.20 0.25 0.06
C SER A 33 11.34 1.44 0.50
N GLU A 34 11.60 2.62 -0.06
CA GLU A 34 10.81 3.81 0.19
C GLU A 34 9.34 3.64 -0.23
N ARG A 35 9.07 3.04 -1.38
CA ARG A 35 7.70 2.70 -1.81
C ARG A 35 6.99 1.83 -0.78
N GLY A 36 7.67 0.79 -0.30
CA GLY A 36 7.15 -0.11 0.73
C GLY A 36 6.84 0.62 2.04
N TYR A 37 7.71 1.54 2.47
CA TYR A 37 7.47 2.35 3.66
C TYR A 37 6.26 3.27 3.53
N ILE A 38 6.12 3.98 2.41
CA ILE A 38 4.98 4.88 2.17
C ILE A 38 3.66 4.09 2.13
N LEU A 39 3.62 2.98 1.38
CA LEU A 39 2.43 2.13 1.29
C LEU A 39 2.02 1.56 2.65
N SER A 40 2.98 1.06 3.43
CA SER A 40 2.72 0.53 4.77
C SER A 40 2.20 1.62 5.71
N ALA A 41 2.82 2.80 5.69
CA ALA A 41 2.38 3.94 6.49
C ALA A 41 0.97 4.40 6.11
N ALA A 42 0.66 4.45 4.82
CA ALA A 42 -0.67 4.80 4.32
C ALA A 42 -1.73 3.79 4.78
N PHE A 43 -1.45 2.49 4.66
CA PHE A 43 -2.33 1.42 5.14
C PHE A 43 -2.58 1.53 6.65
N PHE A 44 -1.52 1.62 7.46
CA PHE A 44 -1.68 1.73 8.93
C PHE A 44 -2.37 3.02 9.34
N SER A 45 -2.11 4.14 8.67
CA SER A 45 -2.79 5.41 8.93
C SER A 45 -4.29 5.30 8.62
N TYR A 46 -4.65 4.61 7.54
CA TYR A 46 -6.05 4.33 7.23
C TYR A 46 -6.70 3.46 8.32
N CYS A 47 -6.07 2.34 8.70
CA CYS A 47 -6.57 1.46 9.75
C CYS A 47 -6.77 2.20 11.08
N ALA A 48 -5.81 3.02 11.48
CA ALA A 48 -5.90 3.84 12.68
C ALA A 48 -7.05 4.86 12.60
N ALA A 49 -7.25 5.49 11.45
CA ALA A 49 -8.36 6.42 11.22
C ALA A 49 -9.74 5.74 11.26
N GLN A 50 -9.82 4.46 10.88
CA GLN A 50 -11.02 3.64 11.01
C GLN A 50 -11.23 3.08 12.44
N GLY A 51 -10.26 3.27 13.34
CA GLY A 51 -10.34 2.78 14.71
C GLY A 51 -10.11 1.27 14.86
N LEU A 52 -9.47 0.64 13.88
CA LEU A 52 -9.19 -0.80 13.91
C LEU A 52 -8.18 -1.16 15.00
N SER A 53 -8.42 -2.29 15.66
CA SER A 53 -7.49 -2.87 16.60
C SER A 53 -6.29 -3.50 15.88
N LYS A 54 -5.23 -3.77 16.65
CA LYS A 54 -4.07 -4.51 16.14
C LYS A 54 -4.45 -5.91 15.66
N GLU A 55 -5.36 -6.59 16.37
CA GLU A 55 -5.83 -7.92 15.96
C GLU A 55 -6.57 -7.85 14.62
N GLU A 56 -7.50 -6.90 14.46
CA GLU A 56 -8.26 -6.74 13.22
C GLU A 56 -7.34 -6.45 12.01
N VAL A 57 -6.32 -5.61 12.20
CA VAL A 57 -5.32 -5.34 11.15
C VAL A 57 -4.50 -6.59 10.85
N SER A 58 -4.13 -7.38 11.86
CA SER A 58 -3.42 -8.64 11.67
C SER A 58 -4.25 -9.64 10.88
N ASP A 59 -5.53 -9.78 11.20
CA ASP A 59 -6.45 -10.71 10.53
C ASP A 59 -6.70 -10.31 9.08
N MET A 60 -6.82 -8.99 8.81
CA MET A 60 -6.90 -8.48 7.44
C MET A 60 -5.66 -8.88 6.63
N VAL A 61 -4.46 -8.64 7.15
CA VAL A 61 -3.23 -8.99 6.44
C VAL A 61 -3.15 -10.49 6.21
N SER A 62 -3.38 -11.31 7.24
CA SER A 62 -3.29 -12.77 7.12
C SER A 62 -4.30 -13.35 6.13
N THR A 63 -5.57 -12.93 6.21
CA THR A 63 -6.63 -13.46 5.35
C THR A 63 -6.38 -13.13 3.88
N TYR A 64 -6.10 -11.86 3.57
CA TYR A 64 -5.92 -11.44 2.18
C TYR A 64 -4.57 -11.86 1.60
N TYR A 65 -3.52 -11.98 2.42
CA TYR A 65 -2.22 -12.44 1.94
C TYR A 65 -2.26 -13.90 1.50
N ASP A 66 -2.95 -14.76 2.23
CA ASP A 66 -3.17 -16.15 1.83
C ASP A 66 -3.99 -16.24 0.54
N GLU A 67 -5.00 -15.39 0.35
CA GLU A 67 -5.75 -15.30 -0.92
C GLU A 67 -4.87 -14.88 -2.10
N PHE A 68 -3.90 -13.98 -1.90
CA PHE A 68 -2.94 -13.61 -2.94
C PHE A 68 -2.02 -14.77 -3.35
N LEU A 69 -1.59 -15.60 -2.39
CA LEU A 69 -0.70 -16.74 -2.66
C LEU A 69 -1.43 -17.95 -3.23
N ASN A 70 -2.70 -18.16 -2.86
CA ASN A 70 -3.49 -19.31 -3.30
C ASN A 70 -4.12 -19.14 -4.70
N ASN A 71 -3.85 -18.04 -5.40
CA ASN A 71 -4.25 -17.82 -6.80
C ASN A 71 -3.25 -18.40 -7.84
N GLU A 72 -2.31 -19.25 -7.43
CA GLU A 72 -1.38 -20.00 -8.32
C GLU A 72 -1.85 -21.44 -8.66
N GLU A 73 -3.16 -21.72 -8.77
CA GLU A 73 -3.68 -22.99 -9.33
C GLU A 73 -4.39 -22.83 -10.69
#